data_AF-A0A7H0IP63-F1
#
_entry.id   AF-A0A7H0IP63-F1
#
_cell.length_a   1.000
_cell.length_b   1.000
_cell.length_c   1.000
_cell.angle_alpha   90.00
_cell.angle_beta   90.00
_cell.angle_gamma   90.00
#
_symmetry.space_group_name_H-M   'P 1'
#
loop_
_entity.id
_entity.type
_entity.pdbx_description
1 polymer ?
#
loop_
_entity_poly.entity_id
_entity_poly.type
_entity_poly.pdbx_seq_one_letter_code
_entity_poly.pdbx_strand_id
1 'polypeptide(L)'
;MPHPRSSLNSLSLVRDLAALDQALYEAVTVTKTPTLDTALRRLSTAANHSKISFAAAALLALRPGKTRRAALLGVAAVGVASATANLAGKKLVRRPRPHRAEDSPFPGRHVPMPDSASFPSGHTASAVAFAAAVSTALPVTTVPLGLLACAVGYSRVHTGVHYPGDVIAGAVLGTSAAATVLAVAGARQK
;
A
#
# COMPACT_ATOMS: atom_id res chain seq x y z
N MET A 1 -3.13 -47.70 0.50
CA MET A 1 -3.89 -46.80 -0.40
C MET A 1 -3.82 -45.38 0.16
N PRO A 2 -2.98 -44.49 -0.38
CA PRO A 2 -2.89 -43.11 0.06
C PRO A 2 -4.04 -42.28 -0.55
N HIS A 3 -4.75 -41.49 0.28
CA HIS A 3 -5.84 -40.63 -0.17
C HIS A 3 -5.32 -39.33 -0.83
N PRO A 4 -5.71 -39.02 -2.09
CA PRO A 4 -5.40 -37.75 -2.73
C PRO A 4 -6.53 -36.75 -2.43
N ARG A 5 -6.49 -36.06 -1.28
CA ARG A 5 -7.53 -35.07 -0.90
C ARG A 5 -7.01 -33.68 -0.53
N SER A 6 -5.70 -33.46 -0.46
CA SER A 6 -5.13 -32.19 0.03
C SER A 6 -4.92 -31.12 -1.05
N SER A 7 -4.75 -31.50 -2.32
CA SER A 7 -4.46 -30.55 -3.41
C SER A 7 -5.70 -29.84 -3.99
N LEU A 8 -6.91 -30.35 -3.74
CA LEU A 8 -8.15 -29.77 -4.26
C LEU A 8 -8.64 -28.56 -3.46
N ASN A 9 -8.31 -28.46 -2.17
CA ASN A 9 -8.78 -27.38 -1.28
C ASN A 9 -8.00 -26.07 -1.42
N SER A 10 -6.69 -26.13 -1.74
CA SER A 10 -5.87 -24.91 -1.84
C SER A 10 -6.16 -24.16 -3.14
N LEU A 11 -6.36 -24.88 -4.23
CA LEU A 11 -6.69 -24.29 -5.54
C LEU A 11 -8.11 -23.70 -5.56
N SER A 12 -9.07 -24.31 -4.86
CA SER A 12 -10.41 -23.73 -4.70
C SER A 12 -10.36 -22.44 -3.87
N LEU A 13 -9.65 -22.46 -2.73
CA LEU A 13 -9.51 -21.28 -1.88
C LEU A 13 -8.86 -20.09 -2.60
N VAL A 14 -7.80 -20.34 -3.39
CA VAL A 14 -7.16 -19.28 -4.17
C VAL A 14 -8.11 -18.69 -5.21
N ARG A 15 -8.95 -19.52 -5.84
CA ARG A 15 -9.97 -19.04 -6.79
C ARG A 15 -11.04 -18.22 -6.08
N ASP A 16 -11.52 -18.67 -4.93
CA ASP A 16 -12.53 -17.96 -4.13
C ASP A 16 -12.01 -16.60 -3.66
N LEU A 17 -10.76 -16.53 -3.21
CA LEU A 17 -10.09 -15.28 -2.85
C LEU A 17 -9.93 -14.35 -4.06
N ALA A 18 -9.55 -14.87 -5.21
CA ALA A 18 -9.43 -14.08 -6.44
C ALA A 18 -10.79 -13.54 -6.90
N ALA A 19 -11.85 -14.34 -6.80
CA ALA A 19 -13.22 -13.94 -7.13
C ALA A 19 -13.73 -12.85 -6.17
N LEU A 20 -13.47 -13.00 -4.86
CA LEU A 20 -13.81 -11.99 -3.87
C LEU A 20 -13.06 -10.66 -4.12
N ASP A 21 -11.77 -10.73 -4.43
CA ASP A 21 -10.94 -9.55 -4.71
C ASP A 21 -11.44 -8.79 -5.95
N GLN A 22 -11.88 -9.53 -6.98
CA GLN A 22 -12.51 -8.97 -8.18
C GLN A 22 -13.87 -8.35 -7.85
N ALA A 23 -14.74 -9.04 -7.11
CA ALA A 23 -16.07 -8.53 -6.75
C ALA A 23 -15.99 -7.24 -5.91
N LEU A 24 -15.06 -7.17 -4.96
CA LEU A 24 -14.82 -5.97 -4.16
C LEU A 24 -14.33 -4.81 -5.01
N TYR A 25 -13.44 -5.07 -5.97
CA TYR A 25 -13.00 -4.06 -6.93
C TYR A 25 -14.18 -3.55 -7.77
N GLU A 26 -14.98 -4.44 -8.34
CA GLU A 26 -16.13 -4.09 -9.17
C GLU A 26 -17.14 -3.23 -8.41
N ALA A 27 -17.47 -3.59 -7.16
CA ALA A 27 -18.34 -2.80 -6.29
C ALA A 27 -17.87 -1.34 -6.16
N VAL A 28 -16.57 -1.10 -6.04
CA VAL A 28 -16.00 0.25 -6.01
C VAL A 28 -16.17 0.95 -7.37
N THR A 29 -15.93 0.24 -8.47
CA THR A 29 -16.00 0.83 -9.82
C THR A 29 -17.41 1.24 -10.24
N VAL A 30 -18.44 0.48 -9.88
CA VAL A 30 -19.84 0.78 -10.26
C VAL A 30 -20.50 1.86 -9.39
N THR A 31 -19.96 2.13 -8.20
CA THR A 31 -20.52 3.10 -7.26
C THR A 31 -20.19 4.54 -7.70
N LYS A 32 -21.20 5.41 -7.85
CA LYS A 32 -21.04 6.81 -8.25
C LYS A 32 -20.60 7.69 -7.07
N THR A 33 -19.41 8.28 -7.14
CA THR A 33 -18.84 9.10 -6.05
C THR A 33 -18.11 10.36 -6.55
N PRO A 34 -18.75 11.27 -7.28
CA PRO A 34 -18.08 12.35 -8.03
C PRO A 34 -17.21 13.26 -7.14
N THR A 35 -17.64 13.56 -5.92
CA THR A 35 -16.87 14.36 -4.96
C THR A 35 -15.60 13.65 -4.50
N LEU A 36 -15.71 12.34 -4.22
CA LEU A 36 -14.57 11.52 -3.80
C LEU A 36 -13.61 11.25 -4.95
N ASP A 37 -14.11 11.13 -6.18
CA ASP A 37 -13.29 10.82 -7.36
C ASP A 37 -12.15 11.84 -7.52
N THR A 38 -12.45 13.13 -7.37
CA THR A 38 -11.43 14.18 -7.48
C THR A 38 -10.47 14.18 -6.29
N ALA A 39 -10.97 14.04 -5.07
CA ALA A 39 -10.14 14.01 -3.87
C ALA A 39 -9.18 12.80 -3.89
N LEU A 40 -9.69 11.61 -4.21
CA LEU A 40 -8.93 10.36 -4.22
C LEU A 40 -7.97 10.28 -5.42
N ARG A 41 -8.34 10.83 -6.59
CA ARG A 41 -7.41 10.99 -7.71
C ARG A 41 -6.23 11.87 -7.32
N ARG A 42 -6.49 13.02 -6.69
CA ARG A 42 -5.42 13.93 -6.20
C ARG A 42 -4.56 13.27 -5.14
N LEU A 43 -5.17 12.56 -4.19
CA LEU A 43 -4.45 11.82 -3.15
C LEU A 43 -3.55 10.74 -3.76
N SER A 44 -4.08 9.97 -4.72
CA SER A 44 -3.33 8.93 -5.44
C SER A 44 -2.13 9.51 -6.19
N THR A 45 -2.29 10.67 -6.83
CA THR A 45 -1.18 11.40 -7.48
C THR A 45 -0.19 11.96 -6.47
N ALA A 46 -0.65 12.51 -5.35
CA ALA A 46 0.21 13.04 -4.30
C ALA A 46 1.02 11.93 -3.61
N ALA A 47 0.50 10.71 -3.55
CA ALA A 47 1.21 9.55 -3.02
C ALA A 47 2.33 9.04 -3.95
N ASN A 48 2.41 9.49 -5.20
CA ASN A 48 3.46 9.06 -6.13
C ASN A 48 4.86 9.36 -5.59
N HIS A 49 5.79 8.42 -5.80
CA HIS A 49 7.16 8.49 -5.32
C HIS A 49 7.28 8.75 -3.80
N SER A 50 6.28 8.31 -3.02
CA SER A 50 6.24 8.47 -1.57
C SER A 50 6.31 9.94 -1.10
N LYS A 51 5.91 10.91 -1.95
CA LYS A 51 5.99 12.35 -1.64
C LYS A 51 5.27 12.71 -0.33
N ILE A 52 4.11 12.13 -0.06
CA ILE A 52 3.38 12.36 1.20
C ILE A 52 4.22 11.95 2.42
N SER A 53 4.83 10.76 2.39
CA SER A 53 5.69 10.28 3.47
C SER A 53 6.93 11.15 3.62
N PHE A 54 7.56 11.57 2.53
CA PHE A 54 8.73 12.45 2.58
C PHE A 54 8.39 13.87 3.07
N ALA A 55 7.24 14.42 2.70
CA ALA A 55 6.77 15.70 3.21
C ALA A 55 6.52 15.63 4.73
N ALA A 56 5.85 14.57 5.20
CA ALA A 56 5.66 14.32 6.63
C ALA A 56 7.00 14.13 7.36
N ALA A 57 7.94 13.39 6.77
CA ALA A 57 9.28 13.21 7.32
C ALA A 57 10.03 14.54 7.45
N ALA A 58 9.98 15.39 6.42
CA ALA A 58 10.62 16.70 6.41
C ALA A 58 10.07 17.57 7.55
N LEU A 59 8.75 17.63 7.73
CA LEU A 59 8.10 18.36 8.83
C LEU A 59 8.54 17.84 10.20
N LEU A 60 8.59 16.52 10.38
CA LEU A 60 9.04 15.90 11.63
C LEU A 60 10.54 16.15 11.90
N ALA A 61 11.36 16.24 10.86
CA ALA A 61 12.81 16.46 10.96
C ALA A 61 13.20 17.88 11.39
N LEU A 62 12.29 18.87 11.25
CA LEU A 62 12.49 20.25 11.70
C LEU A 62 12.79 20.33 13.20
N ARG A 63 12.19 19.44 14.00
CA ARG A 63 12.44 19.37 15.44
C ARG A 63 13.52 18.33 15.75
N PRO A 64 14.64 18.69 16.39
CA PRO A 64 15.69 17.74 16.77
C PRO A 64 15.20 16.73 17.82
N GLY A 65 15.99 15.68 18.03
CA GLY A 65 15.69 14.62 19.01
C GLY A 65 14.75 13.55 18.45
N LYS A 66 13.75 13.14 19.27
CA LYS A 66 12.89 11.98 18.98
C LYS A 66 12.11 12.10 17.65
N THR A 67 11.69 13.30 17.29
CA THR A 67 10.90 13.56 16.06
C THR A 67 11.75 13.38 14.80
N ARG A 68 12.97 13.93 14.79
CA ARG A 68 13.93 13.72 13.69
C ARG A 68 14.34 12.25 13.56
N ARG A 69 14.58 11.58 14.69
CA ARG A 69 14.87 10.13 14.67
C ARG A 69 13.70 9.33 14.09
N ALA A 70 12.46 9.64 14.48
CA ALA A 70 11.26 9.01 13.92
C ALA A 70 11.17 9.22 12.40
N ALA A 71 11.44 10.44 11.92
CA ALA A 71 11.47 10.75 10.49
C ALA A 71 12.50 9.91 9.73
N LEU A 72 13.72 9.79 10.25
CA LEU A 72 14.78 8.98 9.64
C LEU A 72 14.41 7.49 9.57
N LEU A 73 13.85 6.94 10.65
CA LEU A 73 13.36 5.56 10.68
C LEU A 73 12.20 5.35 9.70
N GLY A 74 11.28 6.31 9.62
CA GLY A 74 10.20 6.31 8.64
C GLY A 74 10.69 6.30 7.20
N VAL A 75 11.67 7.15 6.87
CA VAL A 75 12.30 7.19 5.54
C VAL A 75 13.03 5.90 5.22
N ALA A 76 13.79 5.35 6.17
CA ALA A 76 14.44 4.06 5.99
C ALA A 76 13.43 2.93 5.74
N ALA A 77 12.31 2.91 6.49
CA ALA A 77 11.24 1.93 6.30
C ALA A 77 10.57 2.05 4.93
N VAL A 78 10.32 3.28 4.45
CA VAL A 78 9.84 3.53 3.07
C VAL A 78 10.81 2.98 2.03
N GLY A 79 12.12 3.18 2.23
CA GLY A 79 13.16 2.66 1.35
C GLY A 79 13.14 1.14 1.27
N VAL A 80 13.12 0.46 2.41
CA VAL A 80 13.03 -1.01 2.49
C VAL A 80 11.74 -1.51 1.83
N ALA A 81 10.59 -0.91 2.15
CA ALA A 81 9.31 -1.31 1.57
C ALA A 81 9.29 -1.14 0.04
N SER A 82 9.78 0.00 -0.46
CA SER A 82 9.84 0.31 -1.89
C SER A 82 10.77 -0.64 -2.64
N ALA A 83 11.95 -0.93 -2.09
CA ALA A 83 12.90 -1.85 -2.69
C ALA A 83 12.31 -3.26 -2.77
N THR A 84 11.76 -3.77 -1.66
CA THR A 84 11.16 -5.11 -1.62
C THR A 84 9.96 -5.23 -2.57
N ALA A 85 9.07 -4.24 -2.59
CA ALA A 85 7.90 -4.26 -3.47
C ALA A 85 8.30 -4.25 -4.96
N ASN A 86 9.25 -3.41 -5.37
CA ASN A 86 9.60 -3.25 -6.78
C ASN A 86 10.61 -4.29 -7.29
N LEU A 87 11.55 -4.71 -6.46
CA LEU A 87 12.62 -5.64 -6.87
C LEU A 87 12.23 -7.11 -6.69
N ALA A 88 11.49 -7.43 -5.63
CA ALA A 88 11.05 -8.80 -5.37
C ALA A 88 9.57 -8.99 -5.73
N GLY A 89 8.67 -8.22 -5.12
CA GLY A 89 7.22 -8.44 -5.22
C GLY A 89 6.71 -8.45 -6.66
N LYS A 90 6.95 -7.36 -7.40
CA LYS A 90 6.48 -7.21 -8.79
C LYS A 90 7.10 -8.17 -9.79
N LYS A 91 8.31 -8.69 -9.50
CA LYS A 91 8.99 -9.66 -10.38
C LYS A 91 8.49 -11.08 -10.16
N LEU A 92 8.13 -11.40 -8.91
CA LEU A 92 7.67 -12.73 -8.49
C LEU A 92 6.20 -12.95 -8.86
N VAL A 93 5.34 -11.96 -8.61
CA VAL A 93 3.91 -12.06 -8.86
C VAL A 93 3.54 -11.10 -9.98
N ARG A 94 3.61 -11.58 -11.22
CA ARG A 94 3.23 -10.83 -12.42
C ARG A 94 1.71 -10.73 -12.59
N ARG A 95 1.03 -10.31 -11.52
CA ARG A 95 -0.42 -10.14 -11.54
C ARG A 95 -0.80 -8.98 -12.47
N PRO A 96 -1.71 -9.18 -13.44
CA PRO A 96 -2.22 -8.10 -14.26
C PRO A 96 -3.00 -7.10 -13.41
N ARG A 97 -2.96 -5.82 -13.79
CA ARG A 97 -3.77 -4.77 -13.12
C ARG A 97 -5.26 -4.96 -13.43
N PRO A 98 -6.14 -4.42 -12.57
CA PRO A 98 -7.57 -4.44 -12.85
C PRO A 98 -7.88 -3.83 -14.22
N HIS A 99 -8.73 -4.51 -14.99
CA HIS A 99 -9.29 -3.90 -16.18
C HIS A 99 -10.20 -2.74 -15.76
N ARG A 100 -10.03 -1.60 -16.40
CA ARG A 100 -10.97 -0.48 -16.32
C ARG A 100 -11.97 -0.68 -17.43
N ALA A 101 -13.26 -0.56 -17.15
CA ALA A 101 -14.26 -0.51 -18.21
C ALA A 101 -13.90 0.66 -19.14
N GLU A 102 -13.76 0.37 -20.45
CA GLU A 102 -13.48 1.39 -21.47
C GLU A 102 -14.58 2.46 -21.47
N ASP A 103 -15.83 2.05 -21.20
CA ASP A 103 -16.99 2.90 -21.02
C ASP A 103 -17.24 3.30 -19.56
N SER A 104 -16.18 3.47 -18.76
CA SER A 104 -16.34 3.88 -17.35
C SER A 104 -17.17 5.16 -17.26
N PRO A 105 -18.32 5.15 -16.56
CA PRO A 105 -19.21 6.30 -16.47
C PRO A 105 -18.59 7.47 -15.67
N PHE A 106 -17.34 7.31 -15.19
CA PHE A 106 -16.64 8.27 -14.34
C PHE A 106 -15.24 8.60 -14.91
N PRO A 107 -15.15 9.33 -16.05
CA PRO A 107 -13.88 9.62 -16.72
C PRO A 107 -12.88 10.39 -15.83
N GLY A 108 -13.38 11.16 -14.85
CA GLY A 108 -12.55 11.87 -13.87
C GLY A 108 -11.97 11.03 -12.74
N ARG A 109 -12.26 9.72 -12.64
CA ARG A 109 -11.82 8.88 -11.51
C ARG A 109 -10.38 8.38 -11.64
N HIS A 110 -9.93 8.12 -12.86
CA HIS A 110 -8.72 7.35 -13.09
C HIS A 110 -7.44 8.20 -13.03
N VAL A 111 -6.34 7.53 -12.64
CA VAL A 111 -4.96 8.02 -12.82
C VAL A 111 -4.31 7.29 -14.01
N PRO A 112 -3.19 7.76 -14.58
CA PRO A 112 -2.46 7.01 -15.60
C PRO A 112 -2.17 5.57 -15.14
N MET A 113 -2.43 4.58 -16.01
CA MET A 113 -2.20 3.18 -15.68
C MET A 113 -0.69 2.91 -15.63
N PRO A 114 -0.14 2.34 -14.55
CA PRO A 114 1.28 2.00 -14.50
C PRO A 114 1.61 0.74 -15.31
N ASP A 115 2.73 0.76 -16.02
CA ASP A 115 3.21 -0.38 -16.85
C ASP A 115 3.74 -1.58 -16.05
N SER A 116 3.95 -1.38 -14.75
CA SER A 116 4.47 -2.43 -13.85
C SER A 116 3.35 -3.26 -13.22
N ALA A 117 3.67 -4.50 -12.82
CA ALA A 117 2.76 -5.45 -12.18
C ALA A 117 1.93 -4.83 -11.02
N SER A 118 0.73 -5.37 -10.80
CA SER A 118 -0.20 -4.87 -9.78
C SER A 118 0.21 -5.27 -8.36
N PHE A 119 0.79 -6.45 -8.18
CA PHE A 119 1.05 -7.00 -6.86
C PHE A 119 2.52 -6.81 -6.42
N PRO A 120 2.78 -6.45 -5.15
CA PRO A 120 1.89 -5.78 -4.21
C PRO A 120 1.78 -4.26 -4.50
N SER A 121 0.84 -3.57 -3.87
CA SER A 121 0.73 -2.11 -3.97
C SER A 121 1.90 -1.40 -3.29
N GLY A 122 2.83 -0.86 -4.09
CA GLY A 122 4.00 -0.12 -3.58
C GLY A 122 3.64 1.17 -2.84
N HIS A 123 2.62 1.90 -3.29
CA HIS A 123 2.13 3.11 -2.60
C HIS A 123 1.62 2.77 -1.19
N THR A 124 0.82 1.71 -1.08
CA THR A 124 0.33 1.24 0.22
C THR A 124 1.49 0.80 1.11
N ALA A 125 2.42 0.01 0.57
CA ALA A 125 3.58 -0.47 1.32
C ALA A 125 4.41 0.66 1.91
N SER A 126 4.74 1.68 1.11
CA SER A 126 5.49 2.85 1.57
C SER A 126 4.72 3.65 2.62
N ALA A 127 3.43 3.91 2.41
CA ALA A 127 2.62 4.69 3.35
C ALA A 127 2.49 3.98 4.71
N VAL A 128 2.22 2.67 4.71
CA VAL A 128 2.12 1.86 5.93
C VAL A 128 3.48 1.72 6.61
N ALA A 129 4.57 1.51 5.87
CA ALA A 129 5.91 1.44 6.44
C ALA A 129 6.29 2.74 7.17
N PHE A 130 6.01 3.88 6.55
CA PHE A 130 6.24 5.18 7.17
C PHE A 130 5.41 5.35 8.45
N ALA A 131 4.10 5.10 8.36
CA ALA A 131 3.18 5.26 9.47
C ALA A 131 3.58 4.37 10.66
N ALA A 132 3.84 3.08 10.42
CA ALA A 132 4.21 2.13 11.45
C ALA A 132 5.54 2.51 12.13
N ALA A 133 6.57 2.84 11.36
CA ALA A 133 7.88 3.21 11.90
C ALA A 133 7.82 4.49 12.75
N VAL A 134 7.18 5.55 12.25
CA VAL A 134 7.08 6.84 12.96
C VAL A 134 6.27 6.71 14.24
N SER A 135 5.18 5.93 14.21
CA SER A 135 4.26 5.77 15.34
C SER A 135 4.91 5.13 16.57
N THR A 136 5.96 4.32 16.39
CA THR A 136 6.71 3.74 17.52
C THR A 136 7.41 4.79 18.39
N ALA A 137 7.91 5.86 17.78
CA ALA A 137 8.58 6.95 18.49
C ALA A 137 7.62 8.10 18.84
N LEU A 138 6.53 8.25 18.09
CA LEU A 138 5.51 9.28 18.25
C LEU A 138 4.10 8.66 18.25
N PRO A 139 3.63 8.06 19.37
CA PRO A 139 2.35 7.36 19.41
C PRO A 139 1.14 8.22 19.00
N VAL A 140 1.20 9.54 19.25
CA VAL A 140 0.17 10.50 18.82
C VAL A 140 -0.04 10.52 17.30
N THR A 141 0.94 10.05 16.51
CA THR A 141 0.86 10.00 15.05
C THR A 141 0.18 8.73 14.51
N THR A 142 -0.10 7.74 15.37
CA THR A 142 -0.66 6.43 14.97
C THR A 142 -1.96 6.56 14.21
N VAL A 143 -2.93 7.28 14.79
CA VAL A 143 -4.24 7.48 14.16
C VAL A 143 -4.13 8.31 12.87
N PRO A 144 -3.53 9.52 12.85
CA PRO A 144 -3.50 10.32 11.64
C PRO A 144 -2.68 9.69 10.49
N LEU A 145 -1.52 9.10 10.78
CA LEU A 145 -0.72 8.44 9.75
C LEU A 145 -1.34 7.11 9.31
N GLY A 146 -1.98 6.38 10.21
CA GLY A 146 -2.72 5.16 9.89
C GLY A 146 -3.90 5.46 8.96
N LEU A 147 -4.72 6.46 9.28
CA LEU A 147 -5.83 6.90 8.42
C LEU A 147 -5.34 7.38 7.06
N LEU A 148 -4.23 8.12 7.01
CA LEU A 148 -3.61 8.56 5.75
C LEU A 148 -3.13 7.37 4.92
N ALA A 149 -2.50 6.36 5.53
CA ALA A 149 -2.06 5.16 4.85
C ALA A 149 -3.25 4.34 4.31
N CYS A 150 -4.33 4.21 5.08
CA CYS A 150 -5.58 3.60 4.64
C CYS A 150 -6.20 4.36 3.46
N ALA A 151 -6.25 5.70 3.54
CA ALA A 151 -6.76 6.54 2.46
C ALA A 151 -5.92 6.44 1.18
N VAL A 152 -4.59 6.37 1.30
CA VAL A 152 -3.68 6.09 0.17
C VAL A 152 -4.02 4.72 -0.42
N GLY A 153 -4.10 3.66 0.38
CA GLY A 153 -4.45 2.32 -0.08
C GLY A 153 -5.80 2.28 -0.82
N TYR A 154 -6.84 2.85 -0.22
CA TYR A 154 -8.16 2.95 -0.82
C TYR A 154 -8.13 3.73 -2.14
N SER A 155 -7.40 4.84 -2.20
CA SER A 155 -7.28 5.63 -3.44
C SER A 155 -6.73 4.81 -4.62
N ARG A 156 -5.91 3.77 -4.36
CA ARG A 156 -5.36 2.89 -5.41
C ARG A 156 -6.40 1.92 -5.97
N VAL A 157 -7.30 1.43 -5.12
CA VAL A 157 -8.46 0.64 -5.56
C VAL A 157 -9.42 1.55 -6.32
N HIS A 158 -9.77 2.68 -5.71
CA HIS A 158 -10.70 3.67 -6.26
C HIS A 158 -10.30 4.18 -7.65
N THR A 159 -9.01 4.46 -7.86
CA THR A 159 -8.50 4.97 -9.14
C THR A 159 -8.25 3.87 -10.18
N GLY A 160 -8.61 2.62 -9.88
CA GLY A 160 -8.59 1.54 -10.86
C GLY A 160 -7.20 1.02 -11.19
N VAL A 161 -6.25 1.05 -10.27
CA VAL A 161 -4.86 0.63 -10.52
C VAL A 161 -4.44 -0.60 -9.71
N HIS A 162 -5.15 -0.94 -8.64
CA HIS A 162 -4.84 -2.05 -7.77
C HIS A 162 -6.12 -2.72 -7.28
N TYR A 163 -6.03 -4.02 -7.04
CA TYR A 163 -7.06 -4.76 -6.33
C TYR A 163 -6.95 -4.57 -4.80
N PRO A 164 -8.03 -4.76 -4.03
CA PRO A 164 -7.98 -4.79 -2.56
C PRO A 164 -6.89 -5.72 -2.00
N GLY A 165 -6.69 -6.90 -2.59
CA GLY A 165 -5.65 -7.85 -2.22
C GLY A 165 -4.23 -7.31 -2.42
N ASP A 166 -4.00 -6.52 -3.48
CA ASP A 166 -2.71 -5.85 -3.70
C ASP A 166 -2.42 -4.83 -2.58
N VAL A 167 -3.46 -4.16 -2.07
CA VAL A 167 -3.39 -3.18 -0.99
C VAL A 167 -3.11 -3.87 0.34
N ILE A 168 -3.82 -4.96 0.66
CA ILE A 168 -3.58 -5.75 1.89
C ILE A 168 -2.14 -6.28 1.90
N ALA A 169 -1.68 -6.88 0.81
CA ALA A 169 -0.30 -7.36 0.70
C ALA A 169 0.72 -6.21 0.82
N GLY A 170 0.42 -5.05 0.24
CA GLY A 170 1.21 -3.85 0.43
C GLY A 170 1.31 -3.44 1.90
N ALA A 171 0.19 -3.44 2.64
CA ALA A 171 0.17 -3.12 4.06
C ALA A 171 1.01 -4.09 4.89
N VAL A 172 0.89 -5.40 4.65
CA VAL A 172 1.70 -6.43 5.32
C VAL A 172 3.19 -6.22 5.05
N LEU A 173 3.56 -5.96 3.80
CA LEU A 173 4.95 -5.68 3.41
C LEU A 173 5.46 -4.41 4.11
N GLY A 174 4.65 -3.35 4.14
CA GLY A 174 5.01 -2.08 4.78
C GLY A 174 5.26 -2.23 6.28
N THR A 175 4.37 -2.91 6.99
CA THR A 175 4.54 -3.21 8.43
C THR A 175 5.80 -4.04 8.68
N SER A 176 6.06 -5.04 7.84
CA SER A 176 7.26 -5.89 7.95
C SER A 176 8.56 -5.10 7.71
N ALA A 177 8.54 -4.17 6.75
CA ALA A 177 9.67 -3.28 6.48
C ALA A 177 9.95 -2.34 7.68
N ALA A 178 8.90 -1.77 8.27
CA ALA A 178 9.03 -0.96 9.48
C ALA A 178 9.62 -1.78 10.65
N ALA A 179 9.10 -2.98 10.91
CA ALA A 179 9.61 -3.86 11.95
C ALA A 179 11.10 -4.20 11.75
N THR A 180 11.49 -4.50 10.50
CA THR A 180 12.89 -4.79 10.14
C THR A 180 13.80 -3.61 10.44
N VAL A 181 13.42 -2.40 10.02
CA VAL A 181 14.21 -1.18 10.27
C VAL A 181 14.33 -0.90 11.76
N LEU A 182 13.25 -1.04 12.52
CA LEU A 182 13.24 -0.82 13.96
C LEU A 182 14.12 -1.83 14.70
N ALA A 183 14.08 -3.11 14.31
CA ALA A 183 14.92 -4.16 14.89
C ALA A 183 16.41 -3.87 14.65
N VAL A 184 16.79 -3.52 13.42
CA VAL A 184 18.18 -3.17 13.07
C VAL A 184 18.63 -1.91 13.81
N ALA A 185 17.79 -0.89 13.90
CA ALA A 185 18.11 0.34 14.62
C ALA A 185 18.25 0.11 16.12
N GLY A 186 17.43 -0.75 16.73
CA GLY A 186 17.52 -1.12 18.14
C GLY A 186 18.77 -1.93 18.46
N ALA A 187 19.18 -2.84 17.57
CA ALA A 187 20.41 -3.61 17.74
C ALA A 187 21.67 -2.75 17.73
N ARG A 188 21.66 -1.59 17.06
CA ARG A 188 22.79 -0.64 17.01
C ARG A 188 22.89 0.30 18.22
N GLN A 189 21.93 0.26 19.13
CA GLN A 189 21.90 1.09 20.35
C GLN A 189 22.26 0.32 21.62
N LYS A 190 22.44 -1.00 21.51
CA LYS A 190 23.01 -1.84 22.55
C LYS A 190 24.50 -1.96 22.31
#